data_AF-A0AB73MZ19-F1
#
_entry.id   AF-A0AB73MZ19-F1
#
_cell.length_a   1.000
_cell.length_b   1.000
_cell.length_c   1.000
_cell.angle_alpha   90.00
_cell.angle_beta   90.00
_cell.angle_gamma   90.00
#
_symmetry.space_group_name_H-M   'P 1'
#
loop_
_entity.id
_entity.type
_entity.pdbx_description
1 polymer ?
#
loop_
_entity_poly.entity_id
_entity_poly.type
_entity_poly.pdbx_seq_one_letter_code
_entity_poly.pdbx_strand_id
1 'polypeptide(L)'
;MYPSIKRSNKLRQKLDLYGIEHLSASALNEYITDPAKWVLRYILKHKGDGPSLWRGRAIENAMKNCVLSNMAGSEYEIESAVETGFRVFEESEKDFLTERGGEVRDNYSEKRDKEISYIEPSIRAGYSYFKEIPSAIFQKKFEFDLGIEIPAIGYLDFLTPEKIIELKTAKSFPTELKNAVRRQVALQCKALSLPAEIIYLGKPTKNKSHEGFRKFEIPASDIESLVNDYRMAARAIRRLLMNTDSVEEIIEFVFPNYDNFLWDDEEIEVAKQYWKFAA
;
A
#
# COMPACT_ATOMS: atom_id res chain seq x y z
N MET A 1 23.85 18.31 -2.79
CA MET A 1 22.78 19.31 -2.67
C MET A 1 22.03 19.33 -3.99
N TYR A 2 20.73 19.04 -3.99
CA TYR A 2 19.96 18.99 -5.22
C TYR A 2 19.55 20.40 -5.67
N PRO A 3 19.57 20.72 -6.98
CA PRO A 3 19.18 22.04 -7.45
C PRO A 3 17.73 22.35 -7.05
N SER A 4 17.48 23.61 -6.70
CA SER A 4 16.14 24.12 -6.46
C SER A 4 15.34 23.99 -7.75
N ILE A 5 14.12 23.48 -7.63
CA ILE A 5 13.21 23.35 -8.77
C ILE A 5 12.40 24.64 -8.85
N LYS A 6 12.47 25.32 -9.99
CA LYS A 6 11.55 26.43 -10.28
C LYS A 6 10.14 25.87 -10.37
N ARG A 7 9.30 26.20 -9.38
CA ARG A 7 7.91 25.75 -9.34
C ARG A 7 7.15 26.34 -10.54
N SER A 8 6.37 25.50 -11.22
CA SER A 8 5.50 25.89 -12.33
C SER A 8 4.22 25.07 -12.31
N ASN A 9 3.13 25.60 -12.87
CA ASN A 9 1.87 24.85 -12.99
C ASN A 9 1.92 23.76 -14.06
N LYS A 10 3.00 23.68 -14.86
CA LYS A 10 3.14 22.71 -15.95
C LYS A 10 3.11 21.26 -15.45
N LEU A 11 3.72 20.96 -14.29
CA LEU A 11 3.65 19.62 -13.72
C LEU A 11 2.22 19.24 -13.31
N ARG A 12 1.48 20.16 -12.68
CA ARG A 12 0.06 19.95 -12.33
C ARG A 12 -0.76 19.63 -13.58
N GLN A 13 -0.62 20.43 -14.64
CA GLN A 13 -1.29 20.20 -15.92
C GLN A 13 -0.97 18.83 -16.51
N LYS A 14 0.30 18.40 -16.49
CA LYS A 14 0.69 17.06 -16.95
C LYS A 14 0.03 15.95 -16.14
N LEU A 15 -0.02 16.10 -14.81
CA LEU A 15 -0.66 15.12 -13.93
C LEU A 15 -2.18 15.08 -14.10
N ASP A 16 -2.82 16.21 -14.39
CA ASP A 16 -4.26 16.31 -14.69
C ASP A 16 -4.65 15.48 -15.92
N LEU A 17 -3.82 15.46 -16.96
CA LEU A 17 -4.04 14.61 -18.16
C LEU A 17 -4.19 13.13 -17.81
N TYR A 18 -3.55 12.71 -16.73
CA TYR A 18 -3.58 11.34 -16.24
C TYR A 18 -4.39 11.22 -14.95
N GLY A 19 -5.17 12.21 -14.52
CA GLY A 19 -5.96 12.14 -13.28
C GLY A 19 -5.13 11.77 -12.03
N ILE A 20 -3.90 12.27 -11.90
CA ILE A 20 -3.05 12.07 -10.73
C ILE A 20 -3.09 13.32 -9.87
N GLU A 21 -3.79 13.29 -8.74
CA GLU A 21 -3.91 14.46 -7.86
C GLU A 21 -2.68 14.71 -7.01
N HIS A 22 -2.03 13.66 -6.55
CA HIS A 22 -0.88 13.69 -5.66
C HIS A 22 -0.05 12.41 -5.84
N LEU A 23 1.16 12.38 -5.25
CA LEU A 23 1.93 11.15 -5.13
C LEU A 23 1.71 10.53 -3.76
N SER A 24 1.30 9.28 -3.70
CA SER A 24 1.24 8.54 -2.44
C SER A 24 2.56 7.79 -2.18
N ALA A 25 2.78 7.36 -0.94
CA ALA A 25 3.90 6.46 -0.62
C ALA A 25 3.85 5.17 -1.46
N SER A 26 2.66 4.62 -1.72
CA SER A 26 2.49 3.45 -2.60
C SER A 26 2.88 3.75 -4.04
N ALA A 27 2.49 4.92 -4.59
CA ALA A 27 2.87 5.34 -5.93
C ALA A 27 4.38 5.52 -6.05
N LEU A 28 5.01 6.17 -5.07
CA LEU A 28 6.46 6.39 -5.07
C LEU A 28 7.22 5.07 -4.94
N ASN A 29 6.77 4.17 -4.07
CA ASN A 29 7.38 2.84 -3.94
C ASN A 29 7.23 1.99 -5.20
N GLU A 30 6.07 2.05 -5.86
CA GLU A 30 5.86 1.37 -7.14
C GLU A 30 6.86 1.89 -8.17
N TYR A 31 7.00 3.22 -8.33
CA TYR A 31 7.97 3.78 -9.27
C TYR A 31 9.42 3.41 -8.94
N ILE A 32 9.80 3.39 -7.66
CA ILE A 32 11.15 2.96 -7.23
C ILE A 32 11.40 1.49 -7.58
N THR A 33 10.38 0.65 -7.47
CA THR A 33 10.51 -0.80 -7.63
C THR A 33 10.41 -1.22 -9.09
N ASP A 34 9.46 -0.64 -9.81
CA ASP A 34 9.16 -0.97 -11.20
C ASP A 34 8.46 0.23 -11.89
N PRO A 35 9.22 1.11 -12.58
CA PRO A 35 8.66 2.25 -13.30
C PRO A 35 7.62 1.88 -14.37
N ALA A 36 7.78 0.73 -15.04
CA ALA A 36 6.83 0.30 -16.06
C ALA A 36 5.49 -0.10 -15.44
N LYS A 37 5.53 -0.78 -14.29
CA LYS A 37 4.34 -1.09 -13.51
C LYS A 37 3.67 0.16 -12.95
N TRP A 38 4.44 1.18 -12.56
CA TRP A 38 3.91 2.49 -12.21
C TRP A 38 3.16 3.13 -13.39
N VAL A 39 3.72 3.09 -14.60
CA VAL A 39 3.05 3.58 -15.82
C VAL A 39 1.75 2.82 -16.06
N LEU A 40 1.77 1.49 -15.97
CA LEU A 40 0.56 0.66 -16.11
C LEU A 40 -0.56 1.10 -15.15
N ARG A 41 -0.23 1.31 -13.88
CA ARG A 41 -1.21 1.62 -12.82
C ARG A 41 -1.70 3.07 -12.83
N TYR A 42 -0.78 4.02 -13.02
CA TYR A 42 -1.05 5.43 -12.80
C TYR A 42 -1.31 6.21 -14.09
N ILE A 43 -0.68 5.81 -15.21
CA ILE A 43 -0.87 6.44 -16.53
C ILE A 43 -1.93 5.67 -17.33
N LEU A 44 -1.80 4.35 -17.45
CA LEU A 44 -2.72 3.50 -18.23
C LEU A 44 -3.97 3.04 -17.46
N LYS A 45 -4.06 3.37 -16.16
CA LYS A 45 -5.22 3.13 -15.29
C LYS A 45 -5.58 1.66 -15.05
N HIS A 46 -4.65 0.75 -15.25
CA HIS A 46 -4.82 -0.67 -14.90
C HIS A 46 -4.32 -0.93 -13.49
N LYS A 47 -5.25 -0.85 -12.52
CA LYS A 47 -4.97 -1.15 -11.11
C LYS A 47 -5.37 -2.59 -10.80
N GLY A 48 -4.52 -3.30 -10.08
CA GLY A 48 -4.88 -4.61 -9.52
C GLY A 48 -5.90 -4.47 -8.39
N ASP A 49 -6.90 -5.34 -8.41
CA ASP A 49 -7.76 -5.66 -7.26
C ASP A 49 -7.84 -7.17 -7.10
N GLY A 50 -8.09 -7.66 -5.89
CA GLY A 50 -8.23 -9.10 -5.67
C GLY A 50 -8.06 -9.58 -4.24
N PRO A 51 -8.17 -10.91 -4.03
CA PRO A 51 -8.22 -11.55 -2.72
C PRO A 51 -7.14 -11.12 -1.72
N SER A 52 -5.90 -10.85 -2.17
CA SER A 52 -4.83 -10.41 -1.27
C SER A 52 -5.08 -9.02 -0.66
N LEU A 53 -5.67 -8.10 -1.43
CA LEU A 53 -6.01 -6.75 -0.96
C LEU A 53 -7.22 -6.81 -0.03
N TRP A 54 -8.22 -7.61 -0.37
CA TRP A 54 -9.42 -7.80 0.45
C TRP A 54 -9.07 -8.41 1.81
N ARG A 55 -8.17 -9.40 1.87
CA ARG A 55 -7.61 -9.93 3.13
C ARG A 55 -6.98 -8.83 3.99
N GLY A 56 -6.23 -7.93 3.37
CA GLY A 56 -5.64 -6.77 4.05
C GLY A 56 -6.70 -5.88 4.68
N ARG A 57 -7.71 -5.47 3.90
CA ARG A 57 -8.84 -4.65 4.35
C ARG A 57 -9.63 -5.31 5.47
N ALA A 58 -9.90 -6.61 5.35
CA ALA A 58 -10.62 -7.41 6.34
C ALA A 58 -9.92 -7.39 7.71
N ILE A 59 -8.63 -7.71 7.74
CA ILE A 59 -7.85 -7.73 8.99
C ILE A 59 -7.73 -6.31 9.56
N GLU A 60 -7.46 -5.31 8.73
CA GLU A 60 -7.36 -3.92 9.18
C GLU A 60 -8.67 -3.41 9.79
N ASN A 61 -9.82 -3.72 9.15
CA ASN A 61 -11.13 -3.33 9.66
C ASN A 61 -11.43 -3.99 11.02
N ALA A 62 -11.13 -5.29 11.16
CA ALA A 62 -11.28 -5.99 12.44
C ALA A 62 -10.44 -5.34 13.56
N MET A 63 -9.17 -5.00 13.28
CA MET A 63 -8.30 -4.33 14.25
C MET A 63 -8.78 -2.90 14.58
N LYS A 64 -9.29 -2.15 13.58
CA LYS A 64 -9.92 -0.84 13.79
C LYS A 64 -11.12 -0.94 14.73
N ASN A 65 -12.00 -1.92 14.54
CA ASN A 65 -13.17 -2.09 15.39
C ASN A 65 -12.81 -2.47 16.84
N CYS A 66 -11.72 -3.20 17.05
CA CYS A 66 -11.19 -3.45 18.38
C CYS A 66 -10.87 -2.13 19.10
N VAL A 67 -10.15 -1.22 18.44
CA VAL A 67 -9.79 0.09 19.02
C VAL A 67 -11.01 1.00 19.16
N LEU A 68 -11.92 1.02 18.19
CA LEU A 68 -13.16 1.80 18.26
C LEU A 68 -14.05 1.37 19.44
N SER A 69 -14.11 0.07 19.75
CA SER A 69 -14.87 -0.43 20.91
C SER A 69 -14.34 0.12 22.22
N ASN A 70 -13.00 0.17 22.36
CA ASN A 70 -12.36 0.75 23.54
C ASN A 70 -12.72 2.23 23.69
N MET A 71 -12.71 2.97 22.57
CA MET A 71 -13.08 4.38 22.54
C MET A 71 -14.56 4.61 22.92
N ALA A 72 -15.43 3.66 22.59
CA ALA A 72 -16.84 3.68 22.93
C ALA A 72 -17.15 3.15 24.36
N GLY A 73 -16.14 2.61 25.06
CA GLY A 73 -16.33 1.93 26.35
C GLY A 73 -17.14 0.63 26.23
N SER A 74 -17.14 -0.01 25.06
CA SER A 74 -17.85 -1.26 24.81
C SER A 74 -16.91 -2.45 24.71
N GLU A 75 -17.42 -3.63 25.05
CA GLU A 75 -16.73 -4.89 24.80
C GLU A 75 -16.83 -5.25 23.31
N TYR A 76 -15.78 -5.84 22.77
CA TYR A 76 -15.74 -6.30 21.39
C TYR A 76 -14.87 -7.53 21.34
N GLU A 77 -15.54 -8.67 21.36
CA GLU A 77 -14.92 -9.98 21.49
C GLU A 77 -14.14 -10.38 20.24
N ILE A 78 -13.17 -11.26 20.45
CA ILE A 78 -12.33 -11.81 19.37
C ILE A 78 -13.16 -12.46 18.27
N GLU A 79 -14.26 -13.15 18.61
CA GLU A 79 -15.15 -13.77 17.63
C GLU A 79 -15.89 -12.71 16.77
N SER A 80 -16.31 -11.59 17.37
CA SER A 80 -16.92 -10.48 16.63
C SER A 80 -15.93 -9.81 15.67
N ALA A 81 -14.65 -9.71 16.07
CA ALA A 81 -13.58 -9.24 15.20
C ALA A 81 -13.38 -10.18 14.00
N VAL A 82 -13.37 -11.49 14.24
CA VAL A 82 -13.23 -12.52 13.19
C VAL A 82 -14.40 -12.47 12.21
N GLU A 83 -15.64 -12.47 12.72
CA GLU A 83 -16.85 -12.36 11.91
C GLU A 83 -16.83 -11.11 11.02
N THR A 84 -16.45 -9.97 11.59
CA THR A 84 -16.35 -8.72 10.83
C THR A 84 -15.28 -8.79 9.74
N GLY A 85 -14.15 -9.44 10.01
CA GLY A 85 -13.11 -9.67 9.01
C GLY A 85 -13.62 -10.47 7.81
N PHE A 86 -14.32 -11.58 8.05
CA PHE A 86 -14.91 -12.38 6.97
C PHE A 86 -15.95 -11.59 6.19
N ARG A 87 -16.86 -10.87 6.85
CA ARG A 87 -17.86 -10.03 6.19
C ARG A 87 -17.24 -9.01 5.24
N VAL A 88 -16.20 -8.29 5.67
CA VAL A 88 -15.51 -7.28 4.83
C VAL A 88 -14.83 -7.92 3.61
N PHE A 89 -14.29 -9.13 3.75
CA PHE A 89 -13.73 -9.88 2.63
C PHE A 89 -14.82 -10.28 1.62
N GLU A 90 -15.92 -10.84 2.12
CA GLU A 90 -17.07 -11.28 1.31
C GLU A 90 -17.73 -10.10 0.57
N GLU A 91 -17.84 -8.93 1.22
CA GLU A 91 -18.32 -7.70 0.59
C GLU A 91 -17.40 -7.27 -0.56
N SER A 92 -16.07 -7.29 -0.36
CA SER A 92 -15.11 -6.94 -1.40
C SER A 92 -15.16 -7.94 -2.58
N GLU A 93 -15.29 -9.23 -2.29
CA GLU A 93 -15.46 -10.28 -3.30
C GLU A 93 -16.76 -10.07 -4.10
N LYS A 94 -17.87 -9.78 -3.42
CA LYS A 94 -19.16 -9.52 -4.07
C LYS A 94 -19.10 -8.33 -5.02
N ASP A 95 -18.49 -7.22 -4.59
CA ASP A 95 -18.35 -6.02 -5.40
C ASP A 95 -17.52 -6.32 -6.67
N PHE A 96 -16.38 -7.00 -6.49
CA PHE A 96 -15.52 -7.42 -7.61
C PHE A 96 -16.25 -8.32 -8.62
N LEU A 97 -16.98 -9.33 -8.14
CA LEU A 97 -17.75 -10.23 -9.01
C LEU A 97 -18.87 -9.47 -9.73
N THR A 98 -19.53 -8.53 -9.06
CA THR A 98 -20.60 -7.71 -9.65
C THR A 98 -20.05 -6.84 -10.79
N GLU A 99 -18.91 -6.18 -10.58
CA GLU A 99 -18.26 -5.34 -11.60
C GLU A 99 -17.83 -6.14 -12.84
N ARG A 100 -17.54 -7.44 -12.67
CA ARG A 100 -17.12 -8.35 -13.75
C ARG A 100 -18.24 -9.24 -14.30
N GLY A 101 -19.50 -9.00 -13.91
CA GLY A 101 -20.64 -9.83 -14.36
C GLY A 101 -20.52 -11.31 -13.95
N GLY A 102 -19.77 -11.61 -12.89
CA GLY A 102 -19.50 -12.96 -12.41
C GLY A 102 -18.32 -13.66 -13.09
N GLU A 103 -17.63 -13.02 -14.04
CA GLU A 103 -16.50 -13.61 -14.74
C GLU A 103 -15.22 -13.56 -13.90
N VAL A 104 -14.56 -14.71 -13.75
CA VAL A 104 -13.28 -14.87 -13.06
C VAL A 104 -12.36 -15.83 -13.82
N ARG A 105 -11.06 -15.72 -13.59
CA ARG A 105 -10.05 -16.64 -14.14
C ARG A 105 -10.12 -18.02 -13.46
N ASP A 106 -9.63 -19.05 -14.13
CA ASP A 106 -9.64 -20.43 -13.64
C ASP A 106 -8.99 -20.61 -12.25
N ASN A 107 -7.94 -19.85 -11.92
CA ASN A 107 -7.23 -19.95 -10.65
C ASN A 107 -7.81 -19.05 -9.54
N TYR A 108 -8.94 -18.38 -9.79
CA TYR A 108 -9.54 -17.44 -8.83
C TYR A 108 -9.89 -18.12 -7.51
N SER A 109 -10.64 -19.24 -7.54
CA SER A 109 -11.12 -19.91 -6.33
C SER A 109 -9.97 -20.38 -5.44
N GLU A 110 -8.91 -20.94 -6.01
CA GLU A 110 -7.72 -21.35 -5.26
C GLU A 110 -7.02 -20.14 -4.59
N LYS A 111 -6.84 -19.04 -5.34
CA LYS A 111 -6.25 -17.81 -4.79
C LYS A 111 -7.13 -17.25 -3.67
N ARG A 112 -8.43 -17.22 -3.87
CA ARG A 112 -9.44 -16.73 -2.92
C ARG A 112 -9.43 -17.53 -1.63
N ASP A 113 -9.53 -18.85 -1.71
CA ASP A 113 -9.54 -19.74 -0.55
C ASP A 113 -8.20 -19.74 0.20
N LYS A 114 -7.11 -19.55 -0.53
CA LYS A 114 -5.81 -19.34 0.10
C LYS A 114 -5.79 -18.07 0.93
N GLU A 115 -6.29 -16.95 0.44
CA GLU A 115 -6.29 -15.68 1.19
C GLU A 115 -7.26 -15.69 2.37
N ILE A 116 -8.47 -16.24 2.20
CA ILE A 116 -9.47 -16.30 3.28
C ILE A 116 -8.95 -17.08 4.49
N SER A 117 -8.16 -18.14 4.25
CA SER A 117 -7.56 -18.98 5.29
C SER A 117 -6.53 -18.27 6.19
N TYR A 118 -6.15 -17.04 5.85
CA TYR A 118 -5.25 -16.19 6.64
C TYR A 118 -5.98 -15.16 7.49
N ILE A 119 -7.27 -14.89 7.26
CA ILE A 119 -8.00 -13.81 7.94
C ILE A 119 -8.10 -14.07 9.44
N GLU A 120 -8.82 -15.12 9.84
CA GLU A 120 -9.04 -15.44 11.24
C GLU A 120 -7.72 -15.59 12.03
N PRO A 121 -6.73 -16.40 11.59
CA PRO A 121 -5.49 -16.54 12.35
C PRO A 121 -4.73 -15.22 12.54
N SER A 122 -4.79 -14.31 11.56
CA SER A 122 -4.14 -12.99 11.66
C SER A 122 -4.86 -12.07 12.63
N ILE A 123 -6.20 -12.08 12.61
CA ILE A 123 -7.03 -11.31 13.55
C ILE A 123 -6.75 -11.78 14.98
N ARG A 124 -6.76 -13.09 15.21
CA ARG A 124 -6.49 -13.66 16.54
C ARG A 124 -5.08 -13.31 17.04
N ALA A 125 -4.08 -13.36 16.17
CA ALA A 125 -2.70 -13.00 16.51
C ALA A 125 -2.54 -11.51 16.88
N GLY A 126 -3.33 -10.62 16.29
CA GLY A 126 -3.30 -9.18 16.58
C GLY A 126 -4.20 -8.73 17.72
N TYR A 127 -5.23 -9.52 18.07
CA TYR A 127 -6.34 -9.10 18.91
C TYR A 127 -5.89 -8.50 20.25
N SER A 128 -5.05 -9.19 21.03
CA SER A 128 -4.58 -8.70 22.33
C SER A 128 -3.88 -7.34 22.22
N TYR A 129 -2.99 -7.18 21.24
CA TYR A 129 -2.27 -5.93 21.02
C TYR A 129 -3.22 -4.76 20.69
N PHE A 130 -4.15 -4.96 19.75
CA PHE A 130 -5.08 -3.88 19.36
C PHE A 130 -6.16 -3.62 20.42
N LYS A 131 -6.53 -4.62 21.23
CA LYS A 131 -7.47 -4.46 22.35
C LYS A 131 -6.88 -3.63 23.49
N GLU A 132 -5.55 -3.54 23.61
CA GLU A 132 -4.89 -2.68 24.60
C GLU A 132 -4.77 -1.21 24.16
N ILE A 133 -5.02 -0.88 22.88
CA ILE A 133 -4.95 0.51 22.41
C ILE A 133 -6.20 1.26 22.87
N PRO A 134 -6.07 2.29 23.73
CA PRO A 134 -7.24 2.96 24.30
C PRO A 134 -7.97 3.84 23.29
N SER A 135 -7.23 4.51 22.41
CA SER A 135 -7.79 5.36 21.35
C SER A 135 -6.81 5.55 20.20
N ALA A 136 -7.37 5.76 19.00
CA ALA A 136 -6.61 6.15 17.83
C ALA A 136 -7.47 6.98 16.86
N ILE A 137 -6.82 7.79 16.04
CA ILE A 137 -7.41 8.43 14.86
C ILE A 137 -7.06 7.55 13.65
N PHE A 138 -8.07 7.12 12.91
CA PHE A 138 -7.91 6.30 11.71
C PHE A 138 -8.02 7.14 10.45
N GLN A 139 -7.36 6.72 9.37
CA GLN A 139 -7.43 7.38 8.06
C GLN A 139 -7.14 8.89 8.14
N LYS A 140 -6.27 9.31 9.08
CA LYS A 140 -5.86 10.70 9.16
C LYS A 140 -5.02 11.02 7.93
N LYS A 141 -5.50 11.97 7.12
CA LYS A 141 -4.75 12.52 6.01
C LYS A 141 -3.52 13.27 6.53
N PHE A 142 -2.37 13.06 5.90
CA PHE A 142 -1.20 13.91 6.05
C PHE A 142 -0.68 14.34 4.67
N GLU A 143 0.03 15.46 4.64
CA GLU A 143 0.67 15.98 3.45
C GLU A 143 2.16 16.23 3.73
N PHE A 144 3.01 16.02 2.73
CA PHE A 144 4.45 16.21 2.87
C PHE A 144 5.09 16.81 1.61
N ASP A 145 5.97 17.79 1.77
CA ASP A 145 6.69 18.41 0.64
C ASP A 145 7.84 17.51 0.14
N LEU A 146 7.66 16.98 -1.07
CA LEU A 146 8.63 16.14 -1.77
C LEU A 146 9.77 16.96 -2.43
N GLY A 147 9.75 18.29 -2.33
CA GLY A 147 10.67 19.17 -3.03
C GLY A 147 10.37 19.32 -4.52
N ILE A 148 9.15 18.98 -4.95
CA ILE A 148 8.58 19.23 -6.28
C ILE A 148 7.26 20.03 -6.13
N GLU A 149 6.60 20.37 -7.23
CA GLU A 149 5.42 21.25 -7.23
C GLU A 149 4.16 20.65 -6.58
N ILE A 150 4.13 19.32 -6.39
CA ILE A 150 3.02 18.62 -5.76
C ILE A 150 3.47 17.91 -4.46
N PRO A 151 2.60 17.82 -3.45
CA PRO A 151 2.92 17.13 -2.21
C PRO A 151 2.82 15.61 -2.38
N ALA A 152 3.42 14.89 -1.44
CA ALA A 152 2.93 13.58 -1.09
C ALA A 152 1.66 13.70 -0.24
N ILE A 153 0.67 12.86 -0.50
CA ILE A 153 -0.50 12.70 0.38
C ILE A 153 -0.61 11.24 0.78
N GLY A 154 -0.88 11.00 2.06
CA GLY A 154 -1.10 9.67 2.59
C GLY A 154 -2.11 9.67 3.71
N TYR A 155 -2.47 8.46 4.12
CA TYR A 155 -3.41 8.19 5.20
C TYR A 155 -2.75 7.23 6.17
N LEU A 156 -3.05 7.39 7.46
CA LEU A 156 -2.52 6.54 8.52
C LEU A 156 -3.53 5.46 8.86
N ASP A 157 -3.06 4.25 9.14
CA ASP A 157 -3.92 3.18 9.62
C ASP A 157 -4.43 3.53 11.03
N PHE A 158 -3.51 3.81 11.95
CA PHE A 158 -3.77 4.16 13.34
C PHE A 158 -2.82 5.25 13.81
N LEU A 159 -3.35 6.35 14.33
CA LEU A 159 -2.59 7.38 15.03
C LEU A 159 -3.05 7.47 16.49
N THR A 160 -2.19 7.03 17.40
CA THR A 160 -2.40 7.19 18.85
C THR A 160 -1.86 8.55 19.31
N PRO A 161 -2.07 8.97 20.58
CA PRO A 161 -1.47 10.19 21.12
C PRO A 161 0.07 10.22 21.06
N GLU A 162 0.72 9.06 21.12
CA GLU A 162 2.18 8.96 21.27
C GLU A 162 2.91 8.53 19.99
N LYS A 163 2.24 7.77 19.12
CA LYS A 163 2.88 7.11 17.98
C LYS A 163 1.92 6.76 16.86
N ILE A 164 2.49 6.56 15.69
CA ILE A 164 1.86 5.98 14.50
C ILE A 164 1.96 4.46 14.61
N ILE A 165 0.89 3.75 14.28
CA ILE A 165 0.91 2.29 14.14
C ILE A 165 0.54 1.98 12.69
N GLU A 166 1.51 1.45 11.93
CA GLU A 166 1.35 1.02 10.55
C GLU A 166 1.09 -0.50 10.53
N LEU A 167 -0.04 -0.92 9.98
CA LEU A 167 -0.42 -2.32 9.93
C LEU A 167 -0.03 -2.94 8.57
N LYS A 168 0.57 -4.13 8.62
CA LYS A 168 0.88 -4.94 7.43
C LYS A 168 0.33 -6.34 7.62
N THR A 169 -0.28 -6.88 6.57
CA THR A 169 -0.74 -8.27 6.55
C THR A 169 0.13 -9.07 5.60
N ALA A 170 0.67 -10.20 6.06
CA ALA A 170 1.63 -10.96 5.27
C ALA A 170 1.37 -12.47 5.35
N LYS A 171 1.60 -13.16 4.23
CA LYS A 171 1.66 -14.62 4.22
C LYS A 171 2.97 -15.15 4.80
N SER A 172 4.03 -14.36 4.65
CA SER A 172 5.35 -14.64 5.19
C SER A 172 5.91 -13.39 5.84
N PHE A 173 6.39 -13.54 7.07
CA PHE A 173 7.03 -12.46 7.78
C PHE A 173 8.44 -12.27 7.21
N PRO A 174 8.82 -11.04 6.84
CA PRO A 174 10.16 -10.80 6.36
C PRO A 174 11.14 -10.88 7.54
N THR A 175 12.34 -11.42 7.35
CA THR A 175 13.38 -11.46 8.39
C THR A 175 13.80 -10.06 8.81
N GLU A 176 13.89 -9.16 7.82
CA GLU A 176 14.19 -7.74 7.95
C GLU A 176 13.10 -6.88 7.28
N LEU A 177 12.88 -5.66 7.76
CA LEU A 177 11.91 -4.76 7.14
C LEU A 177 12.29 -4.43 5.70
N LYS A 178 11.36 -4.66 4.77
CA LYS A 178 11.53 -4.26 3.37
C LYS A 178 11.64 -2.73 3.29
N ASN A 179 12.57 -2.24 2.45
CA ASN A 179 12.78 -0.80 2.27
C ASN A 179 11.51 -0.04 1.84
N ALA A 180 10.61 -0.67 1.08
CA ALA A 180 9.33 -0.06 0.73
C ALA A 180 8.49 0.34 1.96
N VAL A 181 8.40 -0.55 2.96
CA VAL A 181 7.69 -0.28 4.21
C VAL A 181 8.46 0.74 5.06
N ARG A 182 9.79 0.61 5.14
CA ARG A 182 10.64 1.58 5.85
C ARG A 182 10.46 3.00 5.31
N ARG A 183 10.45 3.18 3.98
CA ARG A 183 10.23 4.49 3.35
C ARG A 183 8.84 5.06 3.62
N GLN A 184 7.80 4.23 3.52
CA GLN A 184 6.42 4.65 3.82
C GLN A 184 6.33 5.19 5.25
N VAL A 185 6.86 4.45 6.21
CA VAL A 185 6.80 4.79 7.62
C VAL A 185 7.70 5.98 7.94
N ALA A 186 8.89 6.06 7.34
CA ALA A 186 9.76 7.23 7.49
C ALA A 186 9.08 8.52 7.02
N LEU A 187 8.32 8.49 5.92
CA LEU A 187 7.55 9.63 5.44
C LEU A 187 6.49 10.06 6.46
N GLN A 188 5.75 9.10 7.03
CA GLN A 188 4.74 9.35 8.06
C GLN A 188 5.38 9.98 9.32
N CYS A 189 6.48 9.39 9.82
CA CYS A 189 7.21 9.90 10.97
C CYS A 189 7.71 11.33 10.72
N LYS A 190 8.26 11.60 9.53
CA LYS A 190 8.76 12.92 9.16
C LYS A 190 7.63 13.95 9.04
N ALA A 191 6.48 13.57 8.49
CA ALA A 191 5.34 14.45 8.29
C ALA A 191 4.68 14.86 9.62
N LEU A 192 4.62 13.95 10.59
CA LEU A 192 3.98 14.20 11.88
C LEU A 192 4.92 14.49 13.04
N SER A 193 6.24 14.32 12.85
CA SER A 193 7.23 14.39 13.93
C SER A 193 6.92 13.44 15.09
N LEU A 194 6.45 12.23 14.76
CA LEU A 194 6.11 11.17 15.72
C LEU A 194 6.87 9.87 15.39
N PRO A 195 7.17 9.03 16.39
CA PRO A 195 7.67 7.69 16.15
C PRO A 195 6.58 6.79 15.57
N ALA A 196 6.98 5.66 15.01
CA ALA A 196 6.06 4.67 14.47
C ALA A 196 6.46 3.25 14.85
N GLU A 197 5.44 2.42 15.07
CA GLU A 197 5.55 0.97 15.15
C GLU A 197 4.92 0.34 13.92
N ILE A 198 5.58 -0.69 13.40
CA ILE A 198 5.14 -1.44 12.24
C ILE A 198 4.72 -2.81 12.72
N ILE A 199 3.42 -3.08 12.62
CA ILE A 199 2.81 -4.32 13.10
C ILE A 199 2.54 -5.21 11.90
N TYR A 200 3.20 -6.36 11.86
CA TYR A 200 2.88 -7.42 10.90
C TYR A 200 1.95 -8.44 11.54
N LEU A 201 0.83 -8.72 10.86
CA LEU A 201 -0.08 -9.80 11.18
C LEU A 201 -0.10 -10.84 10.06
N GLY A 202 -0.24 -12.11 10.44
CA GLY A 202 -0.33 -13.21 9.49
C GLY A 202 -0.70 -14.51 10.20
N LYS A 203 -0.76 -15.60 9.42
CA LYS A 203 -1.04 -16.92 9.97
C LYS A 203 0.15 -17.42 10.80
N PRO A 204 -0.06 -17.91 12.04
CA PRO A 204 0.98 -18.59 12.80
C PRO A 204 1.49 -19.81 12.03
N THR A 205 2.80 -20.05 12.07
CA THR A 205 3.39 -21.22 11.40
C THR A 205 4.18 -22.04 12.38
N LYS A 206 3.93 -23.35 12.44
CA LYS A 206 4.55 -24.30 13.40
C LYS A 206 6.09 -24.33 13.36
N ASN A 207 6.70 -23.90 12.24
CA ASN A 207 8.14 -23.97 11.98
C ASN A 207 8.85 -22.61 11.94
N LYS A 208 8.19 -21.51 12.35
CA LYS A 208 8.84 -20.18 12.40
C LYS A 208 8.68 -19.55 13.77
N SER A 209 9.65 -18.71 14.13
CA SER A 209 9.76 -18.00 15.41
C SER A 209 8.71 -16.90 15.63
N HIS A 210 7.55 -16.93 14.97
CA HIS A 210 6.51 -15.90 15.10
C HIS A 210 5.12 -16.52 15.25
N GLU A 211 4.38 -16.05 16.24
CA GLU A 211 3.01 -16.49 16.57
C GLU A 211 1.95 -15.79 15.70
N GLY A 212 2.29 -15.52 14.43
CA GLY A 212 1.45 -14.72 13.54
C GLY A 212 1.46 -13.21 13.83
N PHE A 213 2.35 -12.74 14.71
CA PHE A 213 2.54 -11.34 15.08
C PHE A 213 4.03 -10.98 15.06
N ARG A 214 4.36 -9.77 14.59
CA ARG A 214 5.72 -9.20 14.72
C ARG A 214 5.67 -7.69 14.72
N LYS A 215 6.38 -7.09 15.67
CA LYS A 215 6.59 -5.65 15.77
C LYS A 215 7.96 -5.27 15.24
N PHE A 216 8.03 -4.18 14.50
CA PHE A 216 9.27 -3.52 14.12
C PHE A 216 9.19 -2.02 14.37
N GLU A 217 10.35 -1.39 14.45
CA GLU A 217 10.53 0.05 14.57
C GLU A 217 11.58 0.50 13.55
N ILE A 218 11.58 1.77 13.17
CA ILE A 218 12.62 2.36 12.32
C ILE A 218 13.51 3.29 13.15
N PRO A 219 14.84 3.19 13.06
CA PRO A 219 15.74 4.13 13.73
C PRO A 219 15.52 5.56 13.23
N ALA A 220 15.52 6.54 14.14
CA ALA A 220 15.38 7.96 13.78
C ALA A 220 16.48 8.44 12.81
N SER A 221 17.68 7.84 12.89
CA SER A 221 18.80 8.11 11.99
C SER A 221 18.50 7.80 10.52
N ASP A 222 17.60 6.86 10.24
CA ASP A 222 17.33 6.37 8.89
C ASP A 222 16.27 7.22 8.17
N ILE A 223 15.45 7.96 8.93
CA ILE A 223 14.25 8.64 8.43
C ILE A 223 14.59 9.58 7.27
N GLU A 224 15.59 10.44 7.43
CA GLU A 224 15.92 11.43 6.40
C GLU A 224 16.40 10.77 5.10
N SER A 225 17.26 9.74 5.20
CA SER A 225 17.72 9.00 4.02
C SER A 225 16.56 8.32 3.29
N LEU A 226 15.64 7.68 4.02
CA LEU A 226 14.50 6.99 3.46
C LEU A 226 13.50 7.97 2.79
N VAL A 227 13.31 9.15 3.37
CA VAL A 227 12.49 10.21 2.76
C VAL A 227 13.18 10.77 1.51
N ASN A 228 14.51 10.84 1.48
CA ASN A 228 15.24 11.30 0.30
C ASN A 228 15.05 10.36 -0.91
N ASP A 229 14.92 9.05 -0.71
CA ASP A 229 14.54 8.12 -1.79
C ASP A 229 13.23 8.54 -2.47
N TYR A 230 12.22 8.93 -1.68
CA TYR A 230 10.95 9.44 -2.22
C TYR A 230 11.08 10.77 -2.93
N ARG A 231 11.90 11.69 -2.42
CA ARG A 231 12.18 12.95 -3.12
C ARG A 231 12.87 12.69 -4.47
N MET A 232 13.77 11.71 -4.53
CA MET A 232 14.43 11.30 -5.78
C MET A 232 13.43 10.68 -6.76
N ALA A 233 12.58 9.76 -6.30
CA ALA A 233 11.53 9.16 -7.12
C ALA A 233 10.55 10.21 -7.66
N ALA A 234 10.10 11.14 -6.82
CA ALA A 234 9.23 12.23 -7.20
C ALA A 234 9.86 13.13 -8.28
N ARG A 235 11.16 13.41 -8.17
CA ARG A 235 11.93 14.14 -9.19
C ARG A 235 12.06 13.36 -10.50
N ALA A 236 12.23 12.04 -10.44
CA ALA A 236 12.30 11.19 -11.62
C ALA A 236 10.96 11.13 -12.36
N ILE A 237 9.85 10.91 -11.64
CA ILE A 237 8.48 11.00 -12.18
C ILE A 237 8.25 12.38 -12.80
N ARG A 238 8.60 13.45 -12.08
CA ARG A 238 8.50 14.81 -12.61
C ARG A 238 9.28 14.96 -13.93
N ARG A 239 10.52 14.47 -14.00
CA ARG A 239 11.32 14.56 -15.22
C ARG A 239 10.71 13.78 -16.38
N LEU A 240 10.22 12.57 -16.13
CA LEU A 240 9.51 11.77 -17.14
C LEU A 240 8.35 12.59 -17.72
N LEU A 241 7.39 12.99 -16.88
CA LEU A 241 6.17 13.68 -17.32
C LEU A 241 6.42 15.05 -17.96
N MET A 242 7.48 15.75 -17.55
CA MET A 242 7.81 17.07 -18.08
C MET A 242 8.50 17.03 -19.45
N ASN A 243 9.03 15.87 -19.85
CA ASN A 243 9.74 15.67 -21.12
C ASN A 243 8.97 14.77 -22.10
N THR A 244 7.75 14.36 -21.75
CA THR A 244 6.87 13.57 -22.62
C THR A 244 5.55 14.31 -22.86
N ASP A 245 5.01 14.22 -24.06
CA ASP A 245 3.73 14.82 -24.45
C ASP A 245 2.60 13.81 -24.65
N SER A 246 2.92 12.52 -24.80
CA SER A 246 1.93 11.45 -24.97
C SER A 246 2.19 10.22 -24.09
N VAL A 247 1.23 9.29 -24.07
CA VAL A 247 1.36 8.01 -23.37
C VAL A 247 2.39 7.12 -24.08
N GLU A 248 2.44 7.18 -25.41
CA GLU A 248 3.37 6.43 -26.25
C GLU A 248 4.82 6.81 -25.92
N GLU A 249 5.11 8.11 -25.84
CA GLU A 249 6.45 8.57 -25.42
C GLU A 249 6.80 8.07 -24.01
N ILE A 250 5.86 8.11 -23.05
CA ILE A 250 6.10 7.60 -21.69
C ILE A 250 6.44 6.10 -21.71
N ILE A 251 5.72 5.31 -22.52
CA ILE A 251 5.94 3.87 -22.70
C ILE A 251 7.34 3.61 -23.27
N GLU A 252 7.88 4.48 -24.13
CA GLU A 252 9.24 4.34 -24.68
C GLU A 252 10.34 4.59 -23.64
N PHE A 253 10.06 5.33 -22.56
CA PHE A 253 11.04 5.59 -21.48
C PHE A 253 11.19 4.44 -20.48
N VAL A 254 10.28 3.46 -20.47
CA VAL A 254 10.25 2.38 -19.49
C VAL A 254 9.97 1.04 -20.16
N PHE A 255 10.54 -0.04 -19.65
CA PHE A 255 10.28 -1.38 -20.19
C PHE A 255 9.87 -2.35 -19.07
N PRO A 256 8.74 -3.08 -19.21
CA PRO A 256 8.32 -4.07 -18.21
C PRO A 256 9.33 -5.21 -18.07
N ASN A 257 9.68 -5.55 -16.84
CA ASN A 257 10.40 -6.79 -16.55
C ASN A 257 9.39 -7.89 -16.19
N TYR A 258 8.96 -8.67 -17.19
CA TYR A 258 7.96 -9.73 -16.99
C TYR A 258 8.45 -10.90 -16.12
N ASP A 259 9.76 -11.03 -15.88
CA ASP A 259 10.32 -12.05 -14.98
C ASP A 259 10.18 -11.63 -13.49
N ASN A 260 9.84 -10.37 -13.23
CA ASN A 260 9.64 -9.88 -11.87
C ASN A 260 8.33 -10.41 -11.30
N PHE A 261 8.41 -11.18 -10.21
CA PHE A 261 7.27 -11.81 -9.51
C PHE A 261 6.15 -10.83 -9.09
N LEU A 262 6.40 -9.53 -9.12
CA LEU A 262 5.38 -8.52 -8.86
C LEU A 262 4.31 -8.49 -9.95
N TRP A 263 4.64 -8.85 -11.19
CA TRP A 263 3.68 -8.91 -12.30
C TRP A 263 2.85 -10.18 -12.23
N ASP A 264 1.53 -10.04 -12.22
CA ASP A 264 0.64 -11.18 -12.43
C ASP A 264 0.32 -11.39 -13.92
N ASP A 265 -0.24 -12.56 -14.25
CA ASP A 265 -0.53 -12.94 -15.63
C ASP A 265 -1.48 -11.95 -16.32
N GLU A 266 -2.42 -11.34 -15.58
CA GLU A 266 -3.36 -10.34 -16.11
C GLU A 266 -2.64 -9.05 -16.47
N GLU A 267 -1.80 -8.55 -15.56
CA GLU A 267 -0.98 -7.38 -15.80
C GLU A 267 0.00 -7.60 -16.96
N ILE A 268 0.58 -8.80 -17.11
CA ILE A 268 1.46 -9.15 -18.24
C ILE A 268 0.71 -9.16 -19.56
N GLU A 269 -0.46 -9.82 -19.62
CA GLU A 269 -1.31 -9.85 -20.81
C GLU A 269 -1.71 -8.44 -21.26
N VAL A 270 -2.13 -7.60 -20.32
CA VAL A 270 -2.49 -6.21 -20.57
C VAL A 270 -1.26 -5.41 -21.01
N ALA A 271 -0.12 -5.53 -20.32
CA ALA A 271 1.09 -4.80 -20.67
C ALA A 271 1.59 -5.13 -22.09
N LYS A 272 1.49 -6.40 -22.52
CA LYS A 272 1.85 -6.80 -23.89
C LYS A 272 0.97 -6.15 -24.97
N GLN A 273 -0.19 -5.58 -24.62
CA GLN A 273 -1.00 -4.80 -25.57
C GLN A 273 -0.40 -3.42 -25.85
N TYR A 274 0.34 -2.86 -24.88
CA TYR A 274 0.96 -1.54 -24.91
C TYR A 274 2.44 -1.60 -25.34
N TRP A 275 3.23 -2.44 -24.70
CA TRP A 275 4.65 -2.65 -25.00
C TRP A 275 4.82 -3.73 -26.08
N LYS A 276 4.40 -3.41 -27.30
CA LYS A 276 4.56 -4.26 -28.48
C LYS A 276 5.28 -3.50 -29.58
N PHE A 277 6.14 -4.19 -30.31
CA PHE A 277 6.73 -3.65 -31.53
C PHE A 277 5.68 -3.73 -32.65
N ALA A 278 5.24 -2.58 -33.16
CA ALA A 278 4.47 -2.54 -34.39
C ALA A 278 5.44 -2.76 -35.56
N ALA A 279 5.32 -3.90 -36.23
CA ALA A 279 6.02 -4.17 -37.48
C ALA A 279 5.36 -3.43 -38.64
#